data_AF-A0A968U8W2-F1
#
_entry.id   AF-A0A968U8W2-F1
#
_cell.length_a   1.000
_cell.length_b   1.000
_cell.length_c   1.000
_cell.angle_alpha   90.00
_cell.angle_beta   90.00
_cell.angle_gamma   90.00
#
_symmetry.space_group_name_H-M   'P 1'
#
loop_
_entity.id
_entity.type
_entity.pdbx_description
1 polymer ?
#
loop_
_entity_poly.entity_id
_entity_poly.type
_entity_poly.pdbx_seq_one_letter_code
_entity_poly.pdbx_strand_id
1 'polypeptide(L)'
;SATVPLKSIDSYFEGNYLVELYNILDANESNAIFAMLVALLSEYRMSQGLQSHLKHLTVLEEAHRIIPSRQAGPGEDRVSSPAYEASTLLAQMLAEIRAYGEGIIIVDQSPSKIIADVLINSSTKLILRTVHGADKECLGAALSLSPQEQDYLSYLNTGEAIASVSGIYQPVHIRIPK
;
A
#
# COMPACT_ATOMS: atom_id res chain seq x y z
N SER A 1 22.56 -35.50 -5.25
CA SER A 1 22.28 -34.12 -4.82
C SER A 1 21.59 -33.43 -5.99
N ALA A 2 20.28 -33.20 -5.91
CA ALA A 2 19.56 -32.50 -6.97
C ALA A 2 19.81 -30.99 -6.78
N THR A 3 20.64 -30.40 -7.63
CA THR A 3 20.80 -28.95 -7.69
C THR A 3 19.50 -28.35 -8.20
N VAL A 4 18.74 -27.71 -7.32
CA VAL A 4 17.62 -26.86 -7.74
C VAL A 4 18.24 -25.76 -8.61
N PRO A 5 17.88 -25.64 -9.90
CA PRO A 5 18.44 -24.61 -10.75
C PRO A 5 18.05 -23.25 -10.19
N LEU A 6 19.05 -22.41 -9.90
CA LEU A 6 18.84 -21.03 -9.48
C LEU A 6 18.15 -20.30 -10.63
N LYS A 7 16.90 -19.90 -10.40
CA LYS A 7 16.18 -19.02 -11.33
C LYS A 7 16.59 -17.57 -11.10
N SER A 8 16.58 -16.75 -12.16
CA SER A 8 16.69 -15.29 -12.01
C SER A 8 15.56 -14.79 -11.11
N ILE A 9 15.85 -13.74 -10.33
CA ILE A 9 14.85 -13.05 -9.53
C ILE A 9 13.67 -12.56 -10.39
N ASP A 10 13.94 -12.18 -11.64
CA ASP A 10 12.94 -11.74 -12.61
C ASP A 10 11.83 -12.76 -12.84
N SER A 11 12.17 -14.05 -12.80
CA SER A 11 11.18 -15.13 -13.00
C SER A 11 10.14 -15.21 -11.88
N TYR A 12 10.43 -14.58 -10.73
CA TYR A 12 9.48 -14.44 -9.63
C TYR A 12 8.49 -13.28 -9.88
N PHE A 13 8.80 -12.34 -10.76
CA PHE A 13 7.89 -11.25 -11.14
C PHE A 13 6.96 -11.63 -12.30
N GLU A 14 7.08 -12.83 -12.86
CA GLU A 14 6.20 -13.30 -13.96
C GLU A 14 5.14 -14.30 -13.50
N GLY A 15 5.25 -14.82 -12.27
CA GLY A 15 4.35 -15.85 -11.74
C GLY A 15 3.60 -15.39 -10.49
N ASN A 16 2.82 -16.33 -9.93
CA ASN A 16 2.11 -16.10 -8.69
C ASN A 16 2.96 -16.59 -7.52
N TYR A 17 3.44 -15.66 -6.71
CA TYR A 17 4.29 -15.97 -5.56
C TYR A 17 3.79 -15.28 -4.30
N LEU A 18 3.91 -15.97 -3.18
CA LEU A 18 3.69 -15.45 -1.84
C LEU A 18 5.04 -15.36 -1.13
N VAL A 19 5.35 -14.19 -0.60
CA VAL A 19 6.58 -13.95 0.19
C VAL A 19 6.18 -13.73 1.64
N GLU A 20 6.59 -14.64 2.52
CA GLU A 20 6.33 -14.55 3.96
C GLU A 20 7.62 -14.23 4.72
N LEU A 21 7.65 -13.10 5.45
CA LEU A 21 8.84 -12.67 6.21
C LEU A 21 8.66 -12.73 7.75
N TYR A 22 7.45 -13.00 8.25
CA TYR A 22 7.08 -12.84 9.66
C TYR A 22 7.87 -13.73 10.66
N ASN A 23 8.36 -14.90 10.23
CA ASN A 23 8.95 -15.91 11.13
C ASN A 23 10.49 -15.98 11.08
N ILE A 24 11.13 -15.14 10.28
CA ILE A 24 12.55 -15.32 9.93
C ILE A 24 13.40 -14.14 10.42
N LEU A 25 12.85 -12.94 10.42
CA LEU A 25 13.60 -11.69 10.53
C LEU A 25 12.94 -10.74 11.52
N ASP A 26 13.72 -9.81 12.05
CA ASP A 26 13.15 -8.71 12.82
C ASP A 26 12.39 -7.73 11.90
N ALA A 27 11.72 -6.75 12.51
CA ALA A 27 10.91 -5.79 11.76
C ALA A 27 11.75 -4.92 10.80
N ASN A 28 12.96 -4.53 11.18
CA ASN A 28 13.82 -3.67 10.35
C ASN A 28 14.38 -4.47 9.17
N GLU A 29 14.82 -5.69 9.41
CA GLU A 29 15.32 -6.62 8.38
C GLU A 29 14.21 -6.96 7.38
N SER A 30 13.00 -7.27 7.87
CA SER A 30 11.83 -7.52 7.03
C SER A 30 11.53 -6.31 6.13
N ASN A 31 11.54 -5.10 6.70
CA ASN A 31 11.28 -3.87 5.96
C ASN A 31 12.34 -3.60 4.88
N ALA A 32 13.61 -3.86 5.19
CA ALA A 32 14.69 -3.71 4.22
C ALA A 32 14.54 -4.68 3.04
N ILE A 33 14.19 -5.93 3.30
CA ILE A 33 13.92 -6.92 2.24
C ILE A 33 12.71 -6.51 1.41
N PHE A 34 11.61 -6.09 2.04
CA PHE A 34 10.45 -5.58 1.31
C PHE A 34 10.81 -4.41 0.39
N ALA A 35 11.52 -3.41 0.92
CA ALA A 35 11.96 -2.26 0.13
C ALA A 35 12.84 -2.68 -1.07
N MET A 36 13.76 -3.63 -0.85
CA MET A 36 14.58 -4.20 -1.91
C MET A 36 13.75 -4.94 -2.97
N LEU A 37 12.79 -5.77 -2.56
CA LEU A 37 11.90 -6.47 -3.48
C LEU A 37 11.06 -5.51 -4.34
N VAL A 38 10.53 -4.45 -3.72
CA VAL A 38 9.79 -3.40 -4.44
C VAL A 38 10.69 -2.66 -5.42
N ALA A 39 11.93 -2.34 -5.04
CA ALA A 39 12.89 -1.70 -5.94
C ALA A 39 13.25 -2.60 -7.14
N LEU A 40 13.53 -3.88 -6.90
CA LEU A 40 13.83 -4.86 -7.95
C LEU A 40 12.63 -5.08 -8.88
N LEU A 41 11.42 -5.18 -8.34
CA LEU A 41 10.20 -5.25 -9.13
C LEU A 41 10.05 -4.00 -10.02
N SER A 42 10.31 -2.83 -9.45
CA SER A 42 10.22 -1.55 -10.17
C SER A 42 11.19 -1.50 -11.33
N GLU A 43 12.46 -1.86 -11.09
CA GLU A 43 13.50 -1.93 -12.12
C GLU A 43 13.13 -2.95 -13.21
N TYR A 44 12.71 -4.16 -12.82
CA TYR A 44 12.29 -5.19 -13.75
C TYR A 44 11.14 -4.70 -14.63
N ARG A 45 10.09 -4.09 -14.07
CA ARG A 45 8.95 -3.55 -14.84
C ARG A 45 9.36 -2.42 -15.77
N MET A 46 10.20 -1.50 -15.30
CA MET A 46 10.75 -0.43 -16.14
C MET A 46 11.54 -0.98 -17.33
N SER A 47 12.32 -2.06 -17.12
CA SER A 47 13.08 -2.71 -18.20
C SER A 47 12.20 -3.33 -19.30
N GLN A 48 10.95 -3.67 -18.99
CA GLN A 48 9.98 -4.19 -19.96
C GLN A 48 9.31 -3.10 -20.80
N GLY A 49 9.57 -1.82 -20.49
CA GLY A 49 9.00 -0.67 -21.19
C GLY A 49 7.53 -0.42 -20.87
N LEU A 50 7.00 0.69 -21.41
CA LEU A 50 5.62 1.13 -21.18
C LEU A 50 4.60 0.08 -21.62
N GLN A 51 3.54 -0.08 -20.84
CA GLN A 51 2.49 -1.06 -21.10
C GLN A 51 1.13 -0.38 -21.27
N SER A 52 0.32 -0.90 -22.19
CA SER A 52 -1.04 -0.42 -22.44
C SER A 52 -2.10 -1.07 -21.54
N HIS A 53 -1.73 -2.12 -20.80
CA HIS A 53 -2.62 -2.91 -19.96
C HIS A 53 -1.88 -3.45 -18.74
N LEU A 54 -2.65 -3.83 -17.72
CA LEU A 54 -2.13 -4.50 -16.53
C LEU A 54 -1.41 -5.81 -16.91
N LYS A 55 -0.20 -5.98 -16.40
CA LYS A 55 0.64 -7.17 -16.57
C LYS A 55 0.74 -7.99 -15.31
N HIS A 56 0.79 -7.32 -14.16
CA HIS A 56 1.04 -7.95 -12.88
C HIS A 56 0.44 -7.13 -11.75
N LEU A 57 0.18 -7.81 -10.64
CA LEU A 57 -0.44 -7.25 -9.46
C LEU A 57 0.39 -7.62 -8.23
N THR A 58 0.91 -6.62 -7.54
CA THR A 58 1.58 -6.79 -6.25
C THR A 58 0.62 -6.42 -5.13
N VAL A 59 0.49 -7.31 -4.15
CA VAL A 59 -0.27 -7.05 -2.91
C VAL A 59 0.72 -6.83 -1.78
N LEU A 60 0.67 -5.65 -1.16
CA LEU A 60 1.49 -5.26 -0.02
C LEU A 60 0.62 -5.26 1.24
N GLU A 61 0.79 -6.27 2.08
CA GLU A 61 0.20 -6.27 3.43
C GLU A 61 1.07 -5.49 4.42
N GLU A 62 0.43 -4.88 5.41
CA GLU A 62 1.09 -4.16 6.49
C GLU A 62 2.01 -3.02 5.97
N ALA A 63 1.53 -2.33 4.93
CA ALA A 63 2.28 -1.32 4.19
C ALA A 63 2.80 -0.17 5.04
N HIS A 64 2.20 0.13 6.20
CA HIS A 64 2.72 1.11 7.16
C HIS A 64 4.13 0.76 7.68
N ARG A 65 4.57 -0.49 7.53
CA ARG A 65 5.94 -0.91 7.85
C ARG A 65 6.96 -0.49 6.79
N ILE A 66 6.54 -0.48 5.53
CA ILE A 66 7.40 -0.17 4.36
C ILE A 66 7.34 1.32 4.04
N ILE A 67 6.18 1.95 4.26
CA ILE A 67 5.90 3.33 3.88
C ILE A 67 5.28 4.11 5.06
N PRO A 68 5.97 4.21 6.21
CA PRO A 68 5.45 4.86 7.39
C PRO A 68 5.17 6.36 7.17
N SER A 69 4.10 6.85 7.77
CA SER A 69 3.82 8.28 7.90
C SER A 69 4.82 8.93 8.85
N ARG A 70 5.06 10.23 8.66
CA ARG A 70 5.90 11.00 9.59
C ARG A 70 5.15 11.16 10.91
N GLN A 71 5.56 10.41 11.93
CA GLN A 71 5.21 10.75 13.31
C GLN A 71 6.15 11.87 13.76
N ALA A 72 5.76 13.12 13.56
CA ALA A 72 6.51 14.23 14.14
C ALA A 72 6.22 14.27 15.65
N GLY A 73 7.22 13.93 16.47
CA GLY A 73 7.19 14.25 17.88
C GLY A 73 7.25 15.78 18.08
N PRO A 74 6.59 16.34 19.11
CA PRO A 74 6.75 17.76 19.43
C PRO A 74 8.22 18.05 19.78
N GLY A 75 8.91 18.81 18.91
CA GLY A 75 10.28 19.29 19.14
C GLY A 75 11.37 18.65 18.27
N GLU A 76 11.05 17.74 17.35
CA GLU A 76 12.05 17.22 16.41
C GLU A 76 12.25 18.18 15.23
N ASP A 77 13.51 18.60 15.05
CA ASP A 77 13.93 19.49 13.97
C ASP A 77 13.56 18.95 12.59
N ARG A 78 13.29 19.89 11.68
CA ARG A 78 12.75 19.68 10.31
C ARG A 78 13.70 18.94 9.35
N VAL A 79 14.78 18.33 9.87
CA VAL A 79 15.63 17.44 9.08
C VAL A 79 14.83 16.17 8.80
N SER A 80 14.56 15.91 7.53
CA SER A 80 13.91 14.71 7.05
C SER A 80 14.71 13.49 7.53
N SER A 81 14.07 12.58 8.26
CA SER A 81 14.74 11.33 8.64
C SER A 81 15.00 10.52 7.36
N PRO A 82 16.18 9.90 7.19
CA PRO A 82 16.47 9.09 6.00
C PRO A 82 15.41 8.01 5.72
N ALA A 83 14.79 7.47 6.77
CA ALA A 83 13.70 6.52 6.66
C ALA A 83 12.43 7.12 6.01
N TYR A 84 12.08 8.36 6.35
CA TYR A 84 10.94 9.05 5.74
C TYR A 84 11.20 9.41 4.28
N GLU A 85 12.43 9.84 3.94
CA GLU A 85 12.82 10.10 2.55
C GLU A 85 12.76 8.82 1.71
N ALA A 86 13.29 7.70 2.22
CA ALA A 86 13.20 6.40 1.56
C ALA A 86 11.74 5.97 1.35
N SER A 87 10.88 6.19 2.34
CA SER A 87 9.43 5.89 2.24
C SER A 87 8.75 6.74 1.17
N THR A 88 9.10 8.03 1.09
CA THR A 88 8.58 8.95 0.07
C THR A 88 9.00 8.51 -1.33
N LEU A 89 10.28 8.14 -1.49
CA LEU A 89 10.81 7.63 -2.75
C LEU A 89 10.14 6.30 -3.15
N LEU A 90 9.92 5.39 -2.20
CA LEU A 90 9.16 4.16 -2.44
C LEU A 90 7.72 4.46 -2.89
N ALA A 91 7.03 5.40 -2.25
CA ALA A 91 5.69 5.81 -2.66
C ALA A 91 5.65 6.38 -4.08
N GLN A 92 6.66 7.17 -4.46
CA GLN A 92 6.81 7.70 -5.82
C GLN A 92 7.06 6.59 -6.83
N MET A 93 8.01 5.69 -6.55
CA MET A 93 8.29 4.54 -7.43
C MET A 93 7.03 3.68 -7.65
N LEU A 94 6.28 3.40 -6.58
CA LEU A 94 5.02 2.68 -6.64
C LEU A 94 3.97 3.38 -7.53
N ALA A 95 3.93 4.72 -7.53
CA ALA A 95 3.05 5.47 -8.42
C ALA A 95 3.49 5.39 -9.89
N GLU A 96 4.80 5.42 -10.16
CA GLU A 96 5.36 5.42 -11.52
C GLU A 96 5.25 4.06 -12.22
N ILE A 97 5.42 2.95 -11.49
CA ILE A 97 5.44 1.60 -12.07
C ILE A 97 4.10 1.19 -12.69
N ARG A 98 3.02 1.93 -12.39
CA ARG A 98 1.71 1.80 -13.06
C ARG A 98 1.81 1.95 -14.58
N ALA A 99 2.65 2.87 -15.08
CA ALA A 99 2.84 3.09 -16.51
C ALA A 99 3.48 1.87 -17.22
N TYR A 100 4.09 0.98 -16.44
CA TYR A 100 4.77 -0.23 -16.88
C TYR A 100 3.94 -1.50 -16.62
N GLY A 101 2.62 -1.33 -16.42
CA GLY A 101 1.69 -2.45 -16.28
C GLY A 101 1.69 -3.11 -14.90
N GLU A 102 2.27 -2.46 -13.88
CA GLU A 102 2.24 -2.95 -12.50
C GLU A 102 1.05 -2.33 -11.75
N GLY A 103 0.14 -3.18 -11.25
CA GLY A 103 -0.89 -2.79 -10.31
C GLY A 103 -0.43 -3.04 -8.88
N ILE A 104 -0.77 -2.15 -7.96
CA ILE A 104 -0.44 -2.30 -6.55
C ILE A 104 -1.73 -2.28 -5.74
N ILE A 105 -1.87 -3.26 -4.86
CA ILE A 105 -2.89 -3.29 -3.81
C ILE A 105 -2.17 -3.11 -2.48
N ILE A 106 -2.63 -2.15 -1.69
CA ILE A 106 -2.12 -1.91 -0.34
C ILE A 106 -3.21 -2.29 0.64
N VAL A 107 -2.86 -3.14 1.60
CA VAL A 107 -3.75 -3.63 2.65
C VAL A 107 -3.16 -3.26 4.00
N ASP A 108 -3.91 -2.49 4.79
CA ASP A 108 -3.44 -2.04 6.10
C ASP A 108 -4.59 -1.75 7.07
N GLN A 109 -4.34 -2.01 8.34
CA GLN A 109 -5.26 -1.78 9.46
C GLN A 109 -5.08 -0.41 10.14
N SER A 110 -4.02 0.33 9.82
CA SER A 110 -3.67 1.62 10.39
C SER A 110 -3.36 2.64 9.27
N PRO A 111 -4.35 3.06 8.46
CA PRO A 111 -4.13 4.01 7.37
C PRO A 111 -3.48 5.33 7.83
N SER A 112 -3.73 5.78 9.05
CA SER A 112 -3.06 6.97 9.62
C SER A 112 -1.52 6.83 9.75
N LYS A 113 -1.00 5.60 9.73
CA LYS A 113 0.43 5.30 9.77
C LYS A 113 1.06 5.16 8.38
N ILE A 114 0.32 5.35 7.29
CA ILE A 114 0.85 5.33 5.92
C ILE A 114 1.06 6.76 5.45
N ILE A 115 2.11 7.00 4.66
CA ILE A 115 2.30 8.31 4.01
C ILE A 115 1.04 8.74 3.24
N ALA A 116 0.63 9.99 3.42
CA ALA A 116 -0.62 10.51 2.87
C ALA A 116 -0.69 10.39 1.34
N ASP A 117 0.45 10.52 0.65
CA ASP A 117 0.54 10.44 -0.82
C ASP A 117 0.01 9.11 -1.36
N VAL A 118 0.28 8.00 -0.66
CA VAL A 118 -0.23 6.68 -1.05
C VAL A 118 -1.76 6.65 -0.96
N LEU A 119 -2.32 7.17 0.14
CA LEU A 119 -3.76 7.25 0.32
C LEU A 119 -4.41 8.14 -0.74
N ILE A 120 -3.85 9.33 -0.99
CA ILE A 120 -4.40 10.29 -1.96
C ILE A 120 -4.35 9.71 -3.38
N ASN A 121 -3.20 9.14 -3.79
CA ASN A 121 -2.97 8.69 -5.16
C ASN A 121 -3.60 7.33 -5.50
N SER A 122 -4.07 6.58 -4.50
CA SER A 122 -4.79 5.33 -4.71
C SER A 122 -6.14 5.58 -5.40
N SER A 123 -6.26 5.15 -6.66
CA SER A 123 -7.46 5.37 -7.50
C SER A 123 -8.70 4.63 -7.00
N THR A 124 -8.51 3.53 -6.27
CA THR A 124 -9.58 2.74 -5.67
C THR A 124 -9.29 2.55 -4.20
N LYS A 125 -10.31 2.73 -3.37
CA LYS A 125 -10.25 2.57 -1.91
C LYS A 125 -11.42 1.71 -1.48
N LEU A 126 -11.15 0.64 -0.74
CA LEU A 126 -12.14 -0.22 -0.11
C LEU A 126 -11.92 -0.15 1.40
N ILE A 127 -12.81 0.58 2.08
CA ILE A 127 -12.69 0.82 3.51
C ILE A 127 -13.61 -0.15 4.24
N LEU A 128 -12.98 -1.04 5.01
CA LEU A 128 -13.67 -1.94 5.92
C LEU A 128 -13.93 -1.24 7.26
N ARG A 129 -14.54 -1.98 8.19
CA ARG A 129 -14.84 -1.49 9.53
C ARG A 129 -13.61 -0.84 10.17
N THR A 130 -13.72 0.45 10.48
CA THR A 130 -12.64 1.25 11.06
C THR A 130 -13.13 1.91 12.34
N VAL A 131 -12.52 1.58 13.48
CA VAL A 131 -12.98 2.02 14.81
C VAL A 131 -12.12 3.15 15.37
N HIS A 132 -10.82 3.13 15.08
CA HIS A 132 -9.86 4.04 15.70
C HIS A 132 -10.00 5.48 15.17
N GLY A 133 -10.02 6.46 16.08
CA GLY A 133 -10.31 7.86 15.75
C GLY A 133 -9.37 8.46 14.71
N ALA A 134 -8.06 8.30 14.90
CA ALA A 134 -7.05 8.83 13.97
C ALA A 134 -7.18 8.23 12.55
N ASP A 135 -7.60 6.96 12.45
CA ASP A 135 -7.80 6.30 11.16
C ASP A 135 -9.09 6.80 10.49
N LYS A 136 -10.17 6.99 11.26
CA LYS A 136 -11.41 7.61 10.77
C LYS A 136 -11.17 9.03 10.24
N GLU A 137 -10.39 9.84 10.96
CA GLU A 137 -10.04 11.21 10.52
C GLU A 137 -9.20 11.19 9.25
N CYS A 138 -8.18 10.33 9.18
CA CYS A 138 -7.33 10.15 8.02
C CYS A 138 -8.15 9.73 6.78
N LEU A 139 -9.02 8.73 6.94
CA LEU A 139 -9.91 8.27 5.88
C LEU A 139 -10.96 9.32 5.50
N GLY A 140 -11.49 10.05 6.49
CA GLY A 140 -12.44 11.14 6.28
C GLY A 140 -11.85 12.24 5.42
N ALA A 141 -10.60 12.63 5.67
CA ALA A 141 -9.87 13.58 4.83
C ALA A 141 -9.62 13.01 3.42
N ALA A 142 -9.21 11.74 3.30
CA ALA A 142 -8.92 11.10 2.02
C ALA A 142 -10.16 10.85 1.14
N LEU A 143 -11.35 10.76 1.75
CA LEU A 143 -12.61 10.43 1.08
C LEU A 143 -13.63 11.58 1.08
N SER A 144 -13.28 12.72 1.68
CA SER A 144 -14.19 13.86 1.88
C SER A 144 -15.48 13.50 2.64
N LEU A 145 -15.36 12.69 3.69
CA LEU A 145 -16.49 12.27 4.52
C LEU A 145 -16.84 13.33 5.57
N SER A 146 -18.13 13.55 5.79
CA SER A 146 -18.66 14.30 6.93
C SER A 146 -18.35 13.62 8.27
N PRO A 147 -18.39 14.32 9.41
CA PRO A 147 -18.17 13.72 10.72
C PRO A 147 -19.09 12.52 11.01
N GLN A 148 -20.36 12.59 10.58
CA GLN A 148 -21.32 11.51 10.74
C GLN A 148 -20.96 10.28 9.90
N GLU A 149 -20.46 10.47 8.67
CA GLU A 149 -20.00 9.39 7.80
C GLU A 149 -18.68 8.77 8.31
N GLN A 150 -17.79 9.58 8.88
CA GLN A 150 -16.60 9.07 9.55
C GLN A 150 -16.98 8.15 10.71
N ASP A 151 -17.92 8.57 11.56
CA ASP A 151 -18.41 7.74 12.65
C ASP A 151 -19.10 6.46 12.16
N TYR A 152 -19.78 6.52 11.02
CA TYR A 152 -20.42 5.37 10.38
C TYR A 152 -19.43 4.22 10.08
N LEU A 153 -18.15 4.53 9.82
CA LEU A 153 -17.12 3.52 9.54
C LEU A 153 -16.98 2.47 10.66
N SER A 154 -17.31 2.83 11.90
CA SER A 154 -17.26 1.91 13.07
C SER A 154 -18.34 0.83 13.02
N TYR A 155 -19.42 1.07 12.27
CA TYR A 155 -20.64 0.25 12.25
C TYR A 155 -20.74 -0.69 11.04
N LEU A 156 -19.78 -0.64 10.12
CA LEU A 156 -19.70 -1.60 9.01
C LEU A 156 -19.61 -3.02 9.56
N ASN A 157 -20.43 -3.93 9.03
CA ASN A 157 -20.39 -5.34 9.40
C ASN A 157 -19.32 -6.10 8.59
N THR A 158 -19.03 -7.34 9.00
CA THR A 158 -18.22 -8.24 8.18
C THR A 158 -18.87 -8.42 6.81
N GLY A 159 -18.08 -8.20 5.76
CA GLY A 159 -18.56 -8.24 4.37
C GLY A 159 -19.17 -6.92 3.88
N GLU A 160 -19.12 -5.84 4.66
CA GLU A 160 -19.52 -4.49 4.25
C GLU A 160 -18.30 -3.60 4.08
N ALA A 161 -18.35 -2.68 3.11
CA ALA A 161 -17.28 -1.73 2.85
C ALA A 161 -17.82 -0.40 2.31
N ILE A 162 -17.07 0.68 2.55
CA ILE A 162 -17.21 1.92 1.78
C ILE A 162 -16.23 1.85 0.61
N ALA A 163 -16.76 1.91 -0.61
CA ALA A 163 -15.98 1.89 -1.83
C ALA A 163 -15.90 3.29 -2.45
N SER A 164 -14.69 3.70 -2.82
CA SER A 164 -14.45 4.90 -3.63
C SER A 164 -13.56 4.52 -4.80
N VAL A 165 -13.97 4.92 -6.00
CA VAL A 165 -13.25 4.67 -7.27
C VAL A 165 -13.17 5.98 -8.02
N SER A 166 -12.03 6.26 -8.65
CA SER A 166 -11.87 7.43 -9.52
C SER A 166 -13.01 7.51 -10.53
N GLY A 167 -13.67 8.67 -10.58
CA GLY A 167 -14.82 8.92 -11.44
C GLY A 167 -16.18 8.79 -10.76
N ILE A 168 -16.25 8.24 -9.53
CA ILE A 168 -17.47 8.27 -8.72
C ILE A 168 -17.50 9.58 -7.93
N TYR A 169 -18.67 10.23 -7.87
CA TYR A 169 -18.87 11.53 -7.21
C TYR A 169 -18.70 11.46 -5.68
N GLN A 170 -19.13 10.35 -5.06
CA GLN A 170 -19.08 10.14 -3.62
C GLN A 170 -18.82 8.67 -3.28
N PRO A 171 -18.15 8.36 -2.17
CA PRO A 171 -18.01 6.97 -1.71
C PRO A 171 -19.37 6.30 -1.50
N VAL A 172 -19.44 5.00 -1.80
CA VAL A 172 -20.69 4.22 -1.72
C VAL A 172 -20.55 3.04 -0.76
N HIS A 173 -21.60 2.76 0.00
CA HIS A 173 -21.67 1.55 0.82
C HIS A 173 -21.97 0.35 -0.08
N ILE A 174 -21.08 -0.64 -0.07
CA ILE A 174 -21.20 -1.90 -0.80
C ILE A 174 -21.21 -3.11 0.14
N ARG A 175 -21.74 -4.23 -0.35
CA ARG A 175 -21.60 -5.55 0.26
C ARG A 175 -20.70 -6.41 -0.60
N ILE A 176 -19.67 -6.98 0.02
CA ILE A 176 -18.74 -7.90 -0.62
C ILE A 176 -19.46 -9.26 -0.75
N PRO A 177 -19.54 -9.83 -1.96
CA PRO A 177 -20.14 -11.14 -2.17
C PRO A 177 -19.37 -12.23 -1.40
N LYS A 178 -20.09 -13.26 -0.98
CA LYS A 178 -19.51 -14.46 -0.33
C LYS A 178 -18.88 -15.38 -1.36
#